data_AF-A0A4W3HDJ0-F1
#
_entry.id   AF-A0A4W3HDJ0-F1
#
_cell.length_a   1.000
_cell.length_b   1.000
_cell.length_c   1.000
_cell.angle_alpha   90.00
_cell.angle_beta   90.00
_cell.angle_gamma   90.00
#
_symmetry.space_group_name_H-M   'P 1'
#
loop_
_entity.id
_entity.type
_entity.pdbx_description
1 polymer ?
#
loop_
_entity_poly.entity_id
_entity_poly.type
_entity_poly.pdbx_seq_one_letter_code
_entity_poly.pdbx_strand_id
1 'polypeptide(L)'
;MKDVFFFLFFLGIWLVAYGVTTQGLLHPGEARLSWIFRRVFYRPYLQIFGQIPLNEIDAAFISTVNCTNDPISMVMDDLPPCINTYANWLVIVLLVVFLLVANILLVNLLIAMFSYTFSKVQGNSDIYWKFQRYNLIVEYHKYPALAPPFIILSHINLIIKRNIRKVSSVKRKHFMMDLSKLASSKLMTWEMVQKENYLVNREKLNRERDGERLKRTGQKVDNILKYMTDIREHERRLRILEEEVDYCTNALTWLVESLDQSDLIKSSRSPPRYTGSSIRKEIKP
;
A
#
# COMPACT_ATOMS: atom_id res chain seq x y z
N MET A 1 -7.56 16.99 2.63
CA MET A 1 -8.06 17.83 3.75
C MET A 1 -7.09 17.93 4.90
N LYS A 2 -6.54 16.82 5.44
CA LYS A 2 -5.53 16.88 6.51
C LYS A 2 -4.30 17.72 6.13
N ASP A 3 -3.74 17.48 4.95
CA ASP A 3 -2.55 18.22 4.49
C ASP A 3 -2.85 19.71 4.23
N VAL A 4 -4.07 20.04 3.77
CA VAL A 4 -4.55 21.44 3.65
C VAL A 4 -4.59 22.11 5.01
N PHE A 5 -5.13 21.43 6.04
CA PHE A 5 -5.24 22.00 7.38
C PHE A 5 -3.87 22.24 8.00
N PHE A 6 -2.94 21.30 7.85
CA PHE A 6 -1.55 21.45 8.30
C PHE A 6 -0.89 22.67 7.62
N PHE A 7 -1.03 22.78 6.30
CA PHE A 7 -0.51 23.95 5.57
C PHE A 7 -1.13 25.26 6.04
N LEU A 8 -2.45 25.34 6.16
CA LEU A 8 -3.14 26.54 6.64
C LEU A 8 -2.71 26.93 8.05
N PHE A 9 -2.42 25.96 8.92
CA PHE A 9 -1.92 26.21 10.26
C PHE A 9 -0.53 26.85 10.25
N PHE A 10 0.43 26.27 9.52
CA PHE A 10 1.78 26.85 9.40
C PHE A 10 1.77 28.20 8.68
N LEU A 11 0.98 28.31 7.60
CA LEU A 11 0.79 29.56 6.89
C LEU A 11 0.20 30.63 7.81
N GLY A 12 -0.81 30.29 8.61
CA GLY A 12 -1.44 31.21 9.55
C GLY A 12 -0.46 31.75 10.59
N ILE A 13 0.35 30.89 11.21
CA ILE A 13 1.37 31.30 12.18
C ILE A 13 2.38 32.26 11.53
N TRP A 14 2.89 31.88 10.35
CA TRP A 14 3.89 32.68 9.64
C TRP A 14 3.34 34.03 9.18
N LEU A 15 2.10 34.03 8.68
CA LEU A 15 1.38 35.21 8.21
C LEU A 15 1.09 36.19 9.35
N VAL A 16 0.69 35.71 10.53
CA VAL A 16 0.51 36.56 11.72
C VAL A 16 1.85 37.16 12.16
N ALA A 17 2.90 36.35 12.24
CA ALA A 17 4.22 36.83 12.66
C ALA A 17 4.75 37.96 11.76
N TYR A 18 4.69 37.76 10.44
CA TYR A 18 5.11 38.78 9.47
C TYR A 18 4.16 39.99 9.44
N GLY A 19 2.84 39.76 9.44
CA GLY A 19 1.84 40.82 9.35
C GLY A 19 1.84 41.76 10.55
N VAL A 20 1.91 41.21 11.77
CA VAL A 20 1.97 42.02 13.00
C VAL A 20 3.28 42.80 13.07
N THR A 21 4.42 42.17 12.74
CA THR A 21 5.72 42.84 12.76
C THR A 21 5.78 43.97 11.75
N THR A 22 5.29 43.75 10.52
CA THR A 22 5.26 44.78 9.46
C THR A 22 4.31 45.93 9.81
N GLN A 23 3.14 45.63 10.39
CA GLN A 23 2.21 46.65 10.85
C GLN A 23 2.82 47.51 11.97
N GLY A 24 3.50 46.89 12.94
CA GLY A 24 4.16 47.60 14.03
C GLY A 24 5.34 48.48 13.59
N LEU A 25 6.07 48.06 12.55
CA LEU A 25 7.18 48.84 11.99
C LEU A 25 6.71 50.02 11.14
N LEU A 26 5.66 49.84 10.32
CA LEU A 26 5.20 50.87 9.37
C LEU A 26 4.18 51.86 9.98
N HIS A 27 3.25 51.39 10.83
CA HIS A 27 2.11 52.19 11.32
C HIS A 27 1.90 52.00 12.83
N PRO A 28 2.79 52.52 13.70
CA PRO A 28 2.71 52.32 15.15
C PRO A 28 1.52 53.06 15.81
N GLY A 29 0.99 54.12 15.19
CA GLY A 29 -0.10 54.94 15.74
C GLY A 29 -1.52 54.54 15.31
N GLU A 30 -1.68 53.49 14.49
CA GLU A 30 -2.99 53.11 13.96
C GLU A 30 -3.79 52.29 14.99
N ALA A 31 -4.90 52.83 15.50
CA ALA A 31 -5.76 52.15 16.47
C ALA A 31 -7.02 51.47 15.85
N ARG A 32 -7.27 51.65 14.54
CA ARG A 32 -8.46 51.13 13.87
C ARG A 32 -8.35 49.62 13.62
N LEU A 33 -9.10 48.82 14.38
CA LEU A 33 -9.07 47.36 14.31
C LEU A 33 -9.31 46.81 12.90
N SER A 34 -10.29 47.32 12.15
CA SER A 34 -10.61 46.85 10.80
C SER A 34 -9.44 46.99 9.82
N TRP A 35 -8.72 48.11 9.91
CA TRP A 35 -7.53 48.38 9.10
C TRP A 35 -6.34 47.51 9.53
N ILE A 36 -6.15 47.33 10.84
CA ILE A 36 -5.12 46.41 11.38
C ILE A 36 -5.38 44.99 10.86
N PHE A 37 -6.60 44.46 10.98
CA PHE A 37 -6.92 43.11 10.48
C PHE A 37 -6.67 42.99 8.97
N ARG A 38 -7.04 44.00 8.19
CA ARG A 38 -6.79 44.02 6.74
C ARG A 38 -5.30 44.03 6.40
N ARG A 39 -4.49 44.80 7.13
CA ARG A 39 -3.04 44.90 6.90
C ARG A 39 -2.25 43.71 7.44
N VAL A 40 -2.68 43.13 8.56
CA VAL A 40 -2.01 41.97 9.19
C VAL A 40 -2.33 40.67 8.47
N PHE A 41 -3.59 40.46 8.03
CA PHE A 41 -3.99 39.17 7.45
C PHE A 41 -4.11 39.22 5.92
N TYR A 42 -4.95 40.11 5.42
CA TYR A 42 -5.35 40.09 4.01
C TYR A 42 -4.22 40.53 3.07
N ARG A 43 -3.48 41.59 3.43
CA ARG A 43 -2.36 42.08 2.62
C ARG A 43 -1.22 41.04 2.48
N PRO A 44 -0.65 40.47 3.57
CA PRO A 44 0.34 39.40 3.47
C PRO A 44 -0.15 38.15 2.74
N TYR A 45 -1.42 37.78 2.89
CA TYR A 45 -1.99 36.65 2.14
C TYR A 45 -1.92 36.88 0.63
N LEU A 46 -2.24 38.08 0.15
CA LEU A 46 -2.15 38.42 -1.27
C LEU A 46 -0.72 38.48 -1.81
N GLN A 47 0.26 38.79 -0.96
CA GLN A 47 1.68 38.80 -1.35
C GLN A 47 2.17 37.41 -1.77
N ILE A 48 1.62 36.34 -1.18
CA ILE A 48 1.90 34.94 -1.57
C ILE A 48 1.52 34.70 -3.04
N PHE A 49 0.42 35.31 -3.51
CA PHE A 49 -0.05 35.22 -4.89
C PHE A 49 0.58 36.25 -5.84
N GLY A 50 1.60 36.99 -5.39
CA GLY A 50 2.34 37.93 -6.23
C GLY A 50 1.78 39.36 -6.26
N GLN A 51 0.75 39.68 -5.47
CA GLN A 51 0.27 41.06 -5.33
C GLN A 51 1.06 41.77 -4.23
N ILE A 52 2.19 42.37 -4.60
CA ILE A 52 3.09 43.06 -3.66
C ILE A 52 2.96 44.58 -3.85
N PRO A 53 2.27 45.29 -2.93
CA PRO A 53 2.14 46.75 -3.00
C PRO A 53 3.44 47.42 -2.51
N LEU A 54 4.47 47.44 -3.38
CA LEU A 54 5.76 48.09 -3.09
C LEU A 54 5.59 49.60 -2.81
N ASN A 55 4.58 50.22 -3.42
CA ASN A 55 4.19 51.60 -3.22
C ASN A 55 3.66 51.94 -1.81
N GLU A 56 3.30 50.94 -1.01
CA GLU A 56 2.83 51.12 0.38
C GLU A 56 3.87 50.67 1.43
N ILE A 57 4.92 49.96 1.00
CA ILE A 57 5.87 49.30 1.89
C ILE A 57 7.25 49.96 1.81
N ASP A 58 7.72 50.30 0.61
CA ASP A 58 9.07 50.83 0.40
C ASP A 58 9.08 52.37 0.41
N ALA A 59 9.80 52.95 1.38
CA ALA A 59 10.04 54.39 1.49
C ALA A 59 10.60 55.03 0.21
N ALA A 60 11.32 54.27 -0.63
CA ALA A 60 11.84 54.80 -1.89
C ALA A 60 10.77 55.02 -2.98
N PHE A 61 9.66 54.28 -2.92
CA PHE A 61 8.57 54.33 -3.91
C PHE A 61 7.31 55.03 -3.41
N ILE A 62 7.30 55.48 -2.15
CA ILE A 62 6.18 56.20 -1.57
C ILE A 62 6.13 57.63 -2.16
N SER A 63 5.04 57.89 -2.88
CA SER A 63 4.66 59.25 -3.31
C SER A 63 4.45 60.13 -2.07
N THR A 64 4.98 61.35 -2.08
CA THR A 64 4.78 62.36 -1.03
C THR A 64 3.32 62.80 -1.02
N VAL A 65 2.47 62.05 -0.32
CA VAL A 65 1.06 62.39 -0.06
C VAL A 65 0.98 63.13 1.27
N ASN A 66 0.09 64.13 1.37
CA ASN A 66 -0.24 64.77 2.64
C ASN A 66 -0.73 63.68 3.62
N CYS A 67 0.03 63.45 4.69
CA CYS A 67 -0.26 62.45 5.72
C CYS A 67 -0.39 63.13 7.08
N THR A 68 -1.17 62.52 7.98
CA THR A 68 -1.40 63.06 9.33
C THR A 68 -1.10 62.00 10.39
N ASN A 69 -0.58 62.43 11.54
CA ASN A 69 -0.32 61.59 12.72
C ASN A 69 -1.38 61.76 13.83
N ASP A 70 -2.32 62.70 13.67
CA ASP A 70 -3.38 62.98 14.63
C ASP A 70 -4.49 61.93 14.57
N PRO A 71 -4.83 61.29 15.72
CA PRO A 71 -5.80 60.19 15.76
C PRO A 71 -7.22 60.62 15.36
N ILE A 72 -7.57 61.90 15.54
CA ILE A 72 -8.90 62.44 15.21
C ILE A 72 -9.11 62.50 13.69
N SER A 73 -8.10 62.96 12.95
CA SER A 73 -8.14 63.06 11.48
C SER A 73 -8.14 61.70 10.78
N MET A 74 -7.52 60.68 11.38
CA MET A 74 -7.55 59.29 10.88
C MET A 74 -8.91 58.63 11.05
N VAL A 75 -9.68 59.00 12.08
CA VAL A 75 -11.04 58.46 12.30
C VAL A 75 -12.04 59.05 11.32
N MET A 76 -11.81 60.27 10.86
CA MET A 76 -12.66 60.97 9.88
C MET A 76 -12.32 60.62 8.42
N ASP A 77 -11.31 59.77 8.17
CA ASP A 77 -10.87 59.26 6.85
C ASP A 77 -10.44 60.35 5.83
N ASP A 78 -10.12 61.56 6.31
CA ASP A 78 -9.73 62.68 5.46
C ASP A 78 -8.32 62.50 4.85
N LEU A 79 -7.36 61.97 5.63
CA LEU A 79 -5.96 61.77 5.21
C LEU A 79 -5.41 60.38 5.62
N PRO A 80 -4.52 59.78 4.81
CA PRO A 80 -3.86 58.51 5.16
C PRO A 80 -2.86 58.66 6.33
N PRO A 81 -2.64 57.59 7.12
CA PRO A 81 -1.65 57.59 8.19
C PRO A 81 -0.22 57.72 7.62
N CYS A 82 0.65 58.47 8.29
CA CYS A 82 2.05 58.56 7.89
C CYS A 82 2.77 57.23 8.17
N ILE A 83 3.64 56.84 7.23
CA ILE A 83 4.47 55.65 7.35
C ILE A 83 5.75 56.01 8.11
N ASN A 84 6.13 55.17 9.08
CA ASN A 84 7.40 55.32 9.77
C ASN A 84 8.56 54.76 8.92
N THR A 85 9.49 55.62 8.52
CA THR A 85 10.63 55.26 7.66
C THR A 85 11.86 54.78 8.44
N TYR A 86 11.84 54.83 9.78
CA TYR A 86 13.00 54.54 10.64
C TYR A 86 13.65 53.18 10.38
N ALA A 87 12.84 52.14 10.14
CA ALA A 87 13.32 50.76 9.96
C ALA A 87 12.83 50.13 8.64
N ASN A 88 12.70 50.91 7.57
CA ASN A 88 12.20 50.41 6.27
C ASN A 88 13.05 49.25 5.73
N TRP A 89 14.39 49.30 5.86
CA TRP A 89 15.29 48.23 5.40
C TRP A 89 14.94 46.87 6.02
N LEU A 90 14.51 46.85 7.28
CA LEU A 90 14.11 45.63 7.99
C LEU A 90 12.80 45.08 7.42
N VAL A 91 11.85 45.96 7.05
CA VAL A 91 10.59 45.55 6.41
C VAL A 91 10.85 44.89 5.06
N ILE A 92 11.76 45.43 4.25
CA ILE A 92 12.14 44.84 2.97
C ILE A 92 12.81 43.46 3.17
N VAL A 93 13.71 43.33 4.15
CA VAL A 93 14.31 42.03 4.51
C VAL A 93 13.24 41.03 4.95
N LEU A 94 12.31 41.44 5.81
CA LEU A 94 11.20 40.61 6.27
C LEU A 94 10.29 40.17 5.10
N LEU A 95 10.02 41.06 4.13
CA LEU A 95 9.25 40.73 2.94
C LEU A 95 9.94 39.64 2.11
N VAL A 96 11.25 39.75 1.86
CA VAL A 96 12.01 38.75 1.10
C VAL A 96 12.00 37.40 1.82
N VAL A 97 12.27 37.39 3.13
CA VAL A 97 12.24 36.15 3.93
C VAL A 97 10.83 35.56 3.97
N PHE A 98 9.80 36.39 4.11
CA PHE A 98 8.41 35.96 4.08
C PHE A 98 8.05 35.26 2.77
N LEU A 99 8.40 35.87 1.63
CA LEU A 99 8.15 35.30 0.30
C LEU A 99 8.93 34.01 0.07
N LEU A 100 10.18 33.94 0.52
CA LEU A 100 10.99 32.73 0.42
C LEU A 100 10.34 31.57 1.20
N VAL A 101 9.97 31.80 2.46
CA VAL A 101 9.37 30.75 3.29
C VAL A 101 7.97 30.38 2.77
N ALA A 102 7.11 31.35 2.45
CA ALA A 102 5.75 31.06 2.02
C ALA A 102 5.73 30.37 0.63
N ASN A 103 6.41 30.95 -0.37
CA ASN A 103 6.28 30.49 -1.75
C ASN A 103 7.25 29.37 -2.10
N ILE A 104 8.49 29.41 -1.62
CA ILE A 104 9.51 28.41 -1.99
C ILE A 104 9.47 27.21 -1.05
N LEU A 105 9.23 27.41 0.25
CA LEU A 105 9.18 26.30 1.21
C LEU A 105 7.76 25.75 1.35
N LEU A 106 6.81 26.54 1.86
CA LEU A 106 5.50 26.02 2.27
C LEU A 106 4.65 25.51 1.10
N VAL A 107 4.57 26.26 -0.01
CA VAL A 107 3.78 25.82 -1.19
C VAL A 107 4.37 24.55 -1.82
N ASN A 108 5.68 24.47 -1.98
CA ASN A 108 6.34 23.28 -2.55
C ASN A 108 6.19 22.05 -1.65
N LEU A 109 6.26 22.24 -0.32
CA LEU A 109 5.99 21.18 0.64
C LEU A 109 4.54 20.71 0.55
N LEU A 110 3.57 21.61 0.39
CA LEU A 110 2.16 21.25 0.20
C LEU A 110 1.97 20.39 -1.05
N ILE A 111 2.59 20.76 -2.17
CA ILE A 111 2.54 19.97 -3.41
C ILE A 111 3.12 18.57 -3.18
N ALA A 112 4.27 18.47 -2.49
CA ALA A 112 4.89 17.19 -2.17
C ALA A 112 4.00 16.30 -1.28
N MET A 113 3.41 16.88 -0.23
CA MET A 113 2.47 16.18 0.66
C MET A 113 1.23 15.69 -0.08
N PHE A 114 0.63 16.53 -0.94
CA PHE A 114 -0.50 16.11 -1.78
C PHE A 114 -0.13 14.99 -2.74
N SER A 115 1.04 15.06 -3.37
CA SER A 115 1.51 13.99 -4.25
C SER A 115 1.64 12.66 -3.50
N TYR A 116 2.29 12.67 -2.33
CA TYR A 116 2.43 11.48 -1.48
C TYR A 116 1.07 10.91 -1.03
N THR A 117 0.19 11.77 -0.50
CA THR A 117 -1.15 11.36 -0.06
C THR A 117 -1.99 10.85 -1.23
N PHE A 118 -1.92 11.50 -2.40
CA PHE A 118 -2.63 11.06 -3.60
C PHE A 118 -2.17 9.66 -4.02
N SER A 119 -0.86 9.43 -4.16
CA SER A 119 -0.34 8.11 -4.51
C SER A 119 -0.72 7.02 -3.50
N LYS A 120 -0.73 7.34 -2.20
CA LYS A 120 -1.10 6.40 -1.15
C LYS A 120 -2.59 6.07 -1.14
N VAL A 121 -3.46 7.05 -1.42
CA VAL A 121 -4.91 6.94 -1.25
C VAL A 121 -5.63 6.56 -2.56
N GLN A 122 -5.05 6.84 -3.72
CA GLN A 122 -5.66 6.62 -5.03
C GLN A 122 -6.19 5.19 -5.22
N GLY A 123 -5.39 4.17 -4.85
CA GLY A 123 -5.78 2.76 -5.00
C GLY A 123 -7.00 2.37 -4.17
N ASN A 124 -7.06 2.83 -2.93
CA ASN A 124 -8.20 2.56 -2.05
C ASN A 124 -9.42 3.37 -2.48
N SER A 125 -9.24 4.64 -2.83
CA SER A 125 -10.32 5.54 -3.26
C SER A 125 -11.05 5.05 -4.50
N ASP A 126 -10.36 4.45 -5.46
CA ASP A 126 -11.00 3.88 -6.66
C ASP A 126 -11.93 2.69 -6.32
N ILE A 127 -11.53 1.83 -5.37
CA ILE A 127 -12.38 0.74 -4.88
C ILE A 127 -13.64 1.31 -4.19
N TYR A 128 -13.45 2.30 -3.31
CA TYR A 128 -14.57 2.96 -2.64
C TYR A 128 -15.50 3.65 -3.64
N TRP A 129 -14.95 4.32 -4.64
CA TRP A 129 -15.74 4.97 -5.69
C TRP A 129 -16.56 3.96 -6.49
N LYS A 130 -15.99 2.81 -6.86
CA LYS A 130 -16.72 1.72 -7.54
C LYS A 130 -17.88 1.19 -6.70
N PHE A 131 -17.68 1.02 -5.40
CA PHE A 131 -18.75 0.60 -4.49
C PHE A 131 -19.85 1.68 -4.37
N GLN A 132 -19.46 2.93 -4.17
CA GLN A 132 -20.41 4.05 -4.10
C GLN A 132 -21.18 4.24 -5.41
N ARG A 133 -20.53 4.04 -6.55
CA ARG A 133 -21.16 4.10 -7.87
C ARG A 133 -22.30 3.09 -7.99
N TYR A 134 -22.16 1.86 -7.49
CA TYR A 134 -23.26 0.90 -7.50
C TYR A 134 -24.45 1.41 -6.68
N ASN A 135 -24.21 1.90 -5.46
CA ASN A 135 -25.27 2.46 -4.61
C ASN A 135 -25.98 3.63 -5.29
N LEU A 136 -25.21 4.52 -5.91
CA LEU A 136 -25.71 5.67 -6.64
C LEU A 136 -26.60 5.24 -7.83
N ILE A 137 -26.18 4.24 -8.61
CA ILE A 137 -26.97 3.69 -9.72
C ILE A 137 -28.28 3.08 -9.20
N VAL A 138 -28.24 2.30 -8.11
CA VAL A 138 -29.43 1.69 -7.51
C VAL A 138 -30.39 2.76 -6.98
N GLU A 139 -29.87 3.84 -6.42
CA GLU A 139 -30.65 4.99 -5.94
C GLU A 139 -31.31 5.73 -7.11
N TYR A 140 -30.54 6.12 -8.13
CA TYR A 140 -31.08 6.81 -9.30
C TYR A 140 -32.13 5.99 -10.05
N HIS A 141 -31.97 4.68 -10.11
CA HIS A 141 -32.96 3.80 -10.70
C HIS A 141 -34.31 3.80 -9.94
N LYS A 142 -34.33 4.11 -8.64
CA LYS A 142 -35.58 4.19 -7.86
C LYS A 142 -36.35 5.49 -8.10
N TYR A 143 -35.66 6.54 -8.53
CA TYR A 143 -36.26 7.85 -8.79
C TYR A 143 -37.25 7.80 -9.97
N PRO A 144 -38.33 8.58 -9.91
CA PRO A 144 -39.19 8.78 -11.06
C PRO A 144 -38.41 9.45 -12.20
N ALA A 145 -38.74 9.12 -13.45
CA ALA A 145 -38.02 9.58 -14.63
C ALA A 145 -38.17 11.09 -14.93
N LEU A 146 -39.11 11.79 -14.26
CA LEU A 146 -39.34 13.21 -14.49
C LEU A 146 -38.29 14.05 -13.75
N ALA A 147 -37.85 15.12 -14.40
CA ALA A 147 -36.93 16.09 -13.82
C ALA A 147 -37.51 16.70 -12.53
N PRO A 148 -36.65 17.20 -11.60
CA PRO A 148 -37.08 17.76 -10.31
C PRO A 148 -38.27 18.73 -10.35
N PRO A 149 -38.40 19.70 -11.29
CA PRO A 149 -39.58 20.58 -11.31
C PRO A 149 -40.89 19.85 -11.64
N PHE A 150 -40.85 18.77 -12.42
CA PHE A 150 -42.05 18.02 -12.83
C PHE A 150 -42.29 16.76 -11.99
N ILE A 151 -41.48 16.51 -10.96
CA ILE A 151 -41.52 15.29 -10.15
C ILE A 151 -42.86 15.13 -9.41
N ILE A 152 -43.51 16.26 -9.08
CA ILE A 152 -44.81 16.32 -8.40
C ILE A 152 -45.87 15.56 -9.20
N LEU A 153 -45.90 15.72 -10.53
CA LEU A 153 -46.83 15.00 -11.41
C LEU A 153 -46.59 13.48 -11.33
N SER A 154 -45.33 13.05 -11.25
CA SER A 154 -45.00 11.64 -11.09
C SER A 154 -45.44 11.09 -9.74
N HIS A 155 -45.34 11.87 -8.66
CA HIS A 155 -45.81 11.46 -7.34
C HIS A 155 -47.33 11.37 -7.27
N ILE A 156 -48.06 12.33 -7.87
CA ILE A 156 -49.52 12.31 -8.00
C ILE A 156 -49.98 11.04 -8.75
N ASN A 157 -49.36 10.73 -9.89
CA ASN A 157 -49.67 9.50 -10.65
C ASN A 157 -49.40 8.24 -9.83
N LEU A 158 -48.31 8.20 -9.05
CA LEU A 158 -48.00 7.07 -8.18
C LEU A 158 -49.05 6.87 -7.08
N ILE A 159 -49.53 7.97 -6.46
CA ILE A 159 -50.59 7.95 -5.44
C ILE A 159 -51.90 7.45 -6.05
N ILE A 160 -52.29 7.97 -7.23
CA ILE A 160 -53.49 7.54 -7.95
C ILE A 160 -53.43 6.04 -8.29
N LYS A 161 -52.32 5.56 -8.86
CA LYS A 161 -52.15 4.13 -9.20
C LYS A 161 -52.25 3.21 -7.98
N ARG A 162 -51.78 3.66 -6.83
CA ARG A 162 -51.71 2.83 -5.61
C ARG A 162 -53.00 2.86 -4.81
N ASN A 163 -53.61 4.03 -4.60
CA ASN A 163 -54.81 4.17 -3.79
C ASN A 163 -56.09 3.86 -4.57
N ILE A 164 -56.16 4.23 -5.85
CA ILE A 164 -57.39 4.05 -6.66
C ILE A 164 -57.35 2.73 -7.42
N ARG A 165 -56.23 2.41 -8.08
CA ARG A 165 -56.11 1.20 -8.92
C ARG A 165 -55.54 -0.03 -8.19
N LYS A 166 -55.14 0.10 -6.92
CA LYS A 166 -54.55 -0.97 -6.07
C LYS A 166 -53.45 -1.80 -6.76
N VAL A 167 -52.70 -1.18 -7.69
CA VAL A 167 -51.63 -1.89 -8.43
C VAL A 167 -50.41 -2.06 -7.52
N SER A 168 -49.85 -3.27 -7.47
CA SER A 168 -48.64 -3.57 -6.70
C SER A 168 -47.41 -2.89 -7.32
N SER A 169 -46.45 -2.48 -6.46
CA SER A 169 -45.25 -1.77 -6.91
C SER A 169 -44.33 -2.69 -7.72
N VAL A 170 -44.20 -2.44 -9.02
CA VAL A 170 -43.36 -3.21 -9.96
C VAL A 170 -41.87 -2.82 -9.89
N LYS A 171 -41.49 -1.84 -9.05
CA LYS A 171 -40.16 -1.19 -9.05
C LYS A 171 -38.96 -2.12 -8.82
N ARG A 172 -39.15 -3.38 -8.41
CA ARG A 172 -38.06 -4.31 -8.05
C ARG A 172 -37.53 -5.18 -9.20
N LYS A 173 -38.13 -5.14 -10.39
CA LYS A 173 -37.85 -6.11 -11.48
C LYS A 173 -36.63 -5.79 -12.36
N HIS A 174 -35.96 -4.64 -12.20
CA HIS A 174 -34.89 -4.26 -13.14
C HIS A 174 -33.51 -4.84 -12.78
N PHE A 175 -33.25 -5.09 -11.49
CA PHE A 175 -32.02 -5.76 -11.02
C PHE A 175 -32.24 -7.24 -10.71
N MET A 176 -33.48 -7.73 -10.86
CA MET A 176 -33.85 -9.10 -10.56
C MET A 176 -34.50 -9.69 -11.81
N MET A 177 -33.78 -10.59 -12.47
CA MET A 177 -34.27 -11.31 -13.64
C MET A 177 -34.69 -12.71 -13.21
N ASP A 178 -35.97 -13.01 -13.37
CA ASP A 178 -36.50 -14.34 -13.11
C ASP A 178 -36.10 -15.28 -14.25
N LEU A 179 -35.23 -16.26 -13.95
CA LEU A 179 -34.81 -17.28 -14.92
C LEU A 179 -35.69 -18.51 -14.87
N SER A 180 -35.96 -19.12 -16.03
CA SER A 180 -36.53 -20.46 -16.09
C SER A 180 -35.62 -21.48 -15.39
N LYS A 181 -36.21 -22.50 -14.74
CA LYS A 181 -35.45 -23.55 -14.03
C LYS A 181 -34.41 -24.23 -14.93
N LEU A 182 -34.72 -24.43 -16.21
CA LEU A 182 -33.78 -25.02 -17.18
C LEU A 182 -32.60 -24.09 -17.48
N ALA A 183 -32.86 -22.80 -17.67
CA ALA A 183 -31.81 -21.80 -17.94
C ALA A 183 -30.90 -21.62 -16.73
N SER A 184 -31.48 -21.59 -15.52
CA SER A 184 -30.74 -21.51 -14.27
C SER A 184 -29.82 -22.72 -14.08
N SER A 185 -30.34 -23.94 -14.29
CA SER A 185 -29.53 -25.17 -14.23
C SER A 185 -28.36 -25.15 -15.22
N LYS A 186 -28.60 -24.75 -16.48
CA LYS A 186 -27.54 -24.60 -17.49
C LYS A 186 -26.49 -23.56 -17.09
N LEU A 187 -26.91 -22.41 -16.54
CA LEU A 187 -26.01 -21.34 -16.10
C LEU A 187 -25.12 -21.81 -14.94
N MET A 188 -25.69 -22.51 -13.95
CA MET A 188 -24.93 -23.08 -12.82
C MET A 188 -23.90 -24.11 -13.30
N THR A 189 -24.27 -25.00 -14.23
CA THR A 189 -23.32 -25.96 -14.82
C THR A 189 -22.18 -25.25 -15.55
N TRP A 190 -22.50 -24.20 -16.33
CA TRP A 190 -21.49 -23.39 -17.00
C TRP A 190 -20.55 -22.71 -16.00
N GLU A 191 -21.09 -22.10 -14.94
CA GLU A 191 -20.30 -21.47 -13.87
C GLU A 191 -19.39 -22.48 -13.18
N MET A 192 -19.89 -23.69 -12.87
CA MET A 192 -19.09 -24.74 -12.26
C MET A 192 -17.91 -25.17 -13.13
N VAL A 193 -18.12 -25.37 -14.44
CA VAL A 193 -17.04 -25.71 -15.38
C VAL A 193 -15.99 -24.59 -15.42
N GLN A 194 -16.40 -23.33 -15.46
CA GLN A 194 -15.45 -22.21 -15.44
C GLN A 194 -14.67 -22.12 -14.12
N LYS A 195 -15.36 -22.37 -12.99
CA LYS A 195 -14.72 -22.42 -11.67
C LYS A 195 -13.66 -23.52 -11.61
N GLU A 196 -13.96 -24.71 -12.10
CA GLU A 196 -13.01 -25.83 -12.12
C GLU A 196 -11.79 -25.51 -13.00
N ASN A 197 -12.02 -25.01 -14.22
CA ASN A 197 -10.93 -24.58 -15.11
C ASN A 197 -10.03 -23.52 -14.45
N TYR A 198 -10.63 -22.53 -13.79
CA TYR A 198 -9.89 -21.51 -13.06
C TYR A 198 -9.06 -22.10 -11.90
N LEU A 199 -9.64 -23.02 -11.11
CA LEU A 199 -8.96 -23.66 -9.99
C LEU A 199 -7.78 -24.52 -10.45
N VAL A 200 -7.97 -25.33 -11.50
CA VAL A 200 -6.91 -26.15 -12.09
C VAL A 200 -5.77 -25.27 -12.61
N ASN A 201 -6.09 -24.16 -13.31
CA ASN A 201 -5.07 -23.25 -13.80
C ASN A 201 -4.30 -22.56 -12.66
N ARG A 202 -5.01 -22.16 -11.60
CA ARG A 202 -4.39 -21.58 -10.40
C ARG A 202 -3.47 -22.58 -9.69
N GLU A 203 -3.88 -23.85 -9.59
CA GLU A 203 -3.01 -24.91 -9.07
C GLU A 203 -1.79 -25.13 -9.93
N LYS A 204 -1.93 -25.11 -11.26
CA LYS A 204 -0.80 -25.24 -12.19
C LYS A 204 0.23 -24.13 -11.96
N LEU A 205 -0.22 -22.87 -11.90
CA LEU A 205 0.64 -21.72 -11.60
C LEU A 205 1.32 -21.85 -10.22
N ASN A 206 0.58 -22.30 -9.20
CA ASN A 206 1.17 -22.56 -7.88
C ASN A 206 2.22 -23.67 -7.91
N ARG A 207 2.00 -24.75 -8.68
CA ARG A 207 2.98 -25.84 -8.87
C ARG A 207 4.22 -25.39 -9.63
N GLU A 208 4.08 -24.44 -10.55
CA GLU A 208 5.18 -23.85 -11.33
C GLU A 208 6.04 -22.89 -10.52
N ARG A 209 5.53 -22.37 -9.39
CA ARG A 209 6.29 -21.51 -8.47
C ARG A 209 7.55 -22.23 -7.98
N ASP A 210 8.70 -21.55 -8.06
CA ASP A 210 10.01 -22.15 -7.78
C ASP A 210 10.11 -22.80 -6.39
N GLY A 211 9.46 -22.23 -5.37
CA GLY A 211 9.39 -22.82 -4.04
C GLY A 211 8.73 -24.21 -4.01
N GLU A 212 7.64 -24.40 -4.75
CA GLU A 212 6.95 -25.71 -4.84
C GLU A 212 7.71 -26.69 -5.74
N ARG A 213 8.41 -26.20 -6.78
CA ARG A 213 9.31 -27.03 -7.60
C ARG A 213 10.50 -27.52 -6.77
N LEU A 214 11.11 -26.64 -5.98
CA LEU A 214 12.23 -26.96 -5.10
C LEU A 214 11.78 -27.95 -4.02
N LYS A 215 10.63 -27.71 -3.38
CA LYS A 215 10.06 -28.63 -2.38
C LYS A 215 9.84 -30.04 -2.95
N ARG A 216 9.27 -30.15 -4.15
CA ARG A 216 9.08 -31.45 -4.82
C ARG A 216 10.40 -32.11 -5.20
N THR A 217 11.38 -31.33 -5.63
CA THR A 217 12.73 -31.85 -5.95
C THR A 217 13.43 -32.31 -4.68
N GLY A 218 13.33 -31.55 -3.59
CA GLY A 218 13.81 -31.94 -2.26
C GLY A 218 13.18 -33.26 -1.80
N GLN A 219 11.85 -33.38 -1.84
CA GLN A 219 11.15 -34.63 -1.50
C GLN A 219 11.60 -35.82 -2.37
N LYS A 220 11.87 -35.59 -3.67
CA LYS A 220 12.40 -36.63 -4.55
C LYS A 220 13.84 -37.02 -4.17
N VAL A 221 14.68 -36.04 -3.86
CA VAL A 221 16.06 -36.26 -3.40
C VAL A 221 16.05 -37.02 -2.06
N ASP A 222 15.17 -36.66 -1.13
CA ASP A 222 15.01 -37.37 0.15
C ASP A 222 14.58 -38.83 -0.06
N ASN A 223 13.68 -39.08 -1.00
CA ASN A 223 13.28 -40.44 -1.36
C ASN A 223 14.45 -41.22 -1.99
N ILE A 224 15.22 -40.61 -2.88
CA ILE A 224 16.42 -41.23 -3.47
C ILE A 224 17.45 -41.53 -2.39
N LEU A 225 17.64 -40.62 -1.43
CA LEU A 225 18.56 -40.81 -0.31
C LEU A 225 18.16 -42.04 0.53
N LYS A 226 16.87 -42.26 0.78
CA LYS A 226 16.38 -43.48 1.45
C LYS A 226 16.69 -44.75 0.66
N TYR A 227 16.45 -44.76 -0.64
CA TYR A 227 16.80 -45.92 -1.46
C TYR A 227 18.33 -46.16 -1.48
N MET A 228 19.13 -45.11 -1.47
CA MET A 228 20.59 -45.22 -1.40
C MET A 228 21.06 -45.81 -0.07
N THR A 229 20.42 -45.46 1.05
CA THR A 229 20.72 -46.08 2.35
C THR A 229 20.35 -47.56 2.38
N ASP A 230 19.23 -47.95 1.75
CA ASP A 230 18.83 -49.35 1.67
C ASP A 230 19.80 -50.17 0.79
N ILE A 231 20.24 -49.62 -0.35
CA ILE A 231 21.24 -50.25 -1.21
C ILE A 231 22.56 -50.44 -0.46
N ARG A 232 22.99 -49.44 0.30
CA ARG A 232 24.22 -49.53 1.11
C ARG A 232 24.14 -50.62 2.18
N GLU A 233 22.96 -50.80 2.77
CA GLU A 233 22.70 -51.90 3.70
C GLU A 233 22.72 -53.27 3.00
N HIS A 234 22.16 -53.37 1.79
CA HIS A 234 22.26 -54.59 0.97
C HIS A 234 23.71 -54.91 0.58
N GLU A 235 24.50 -53.92 0.17
CA GLU A 235 25.92 -54.10 -0.15
C GLU A 235 26.71 -54.58 1.08
N ARG A 236 26.42 -54.04 2.27
CA ARG A 236 27.03 -54.51 3.52
C ARG A 236 26.71 -55.97 3.79
N ARG A 237 25.47 -56.41 3.58
CA ARG A 237 25.07 -57.83 3.75
C ARG A 237 25.74 -58.74 2.71
N LEU A 238 25.85 -58.29 1.46
CA LEU A 238 26.54 -59.05 0.41
C LEU A 238 28.03 -59.23 0.73
N ARG A 239 28.71 -58.19 1.24
CA ARG A 239 30.11 -58.32 1.69
C ARG A 239 30.27 -59.33 2.81
N ILE A 240 29.38 -59.35 3.79
CA ILE A 240 29.40 -60.35 4.87
C ILE A 240 29.21 -61.76 4.30
N LEU A 241 28.27 -61.94 3.37
CA LEU A 241 28.03 -63.22 2.71
C LEU A 241 29.25 -63.67 1.88
N GLU A 242 29.89 -62.74 1.17
CA GLU A 242 31.12 -62.99 0.41
C GLU A 242 32.26 -63.44 1.32
N GLU A 243 32.45 -62.78 2.48
CA GLU A 243 33.41 -63.19 3.51
C GLU A 243 33.10 -64.60 4.06
N GLU A 244 31.83 -64.93 4.30
CA GLU A 244 31.42 -66.26 4.76
C GLU A 244 31.64 -67.34 3.69
N VAL A 245 31.35 -67.05 2.42
CA VAL A 245 31.57 -67.97 1.30
C VAL A 245 33.06 -68.17 1.07
N ASP A 246 33.87 -67.11 1.09
CA ASP A 246 35.32 -67.22 0.96
C ASP A 246 35.90 -68.06 2.10
N TYR A 247 35.43 -67.88 3.33
CA TYR A 247 35.78 -68.75 4.45
C TYR A 247 35.39 -70.22 4.23
N CYS A 248 34.15 -70.50 3.79
CA CYS A 248 33.70 -71.86 3.51
C CYS A 248 34.54 -72.51 2.41
N THR A 249 34.87 -71.74 1.37
CA THR A 249 35.68 -72.22 0.24
C THR A 249 37.10 -72.53 0.69
N ASN A 250 37.71 -71.66 1.51
CA ASN A 250 39.01 -71.86 2.14
C ASN A 250 39.03 -73.07 3.11
N ALA A 251 37.95 -73.29 3.86
CA ALA A 251 37.80 -74.44 4.75
C ALA A 251 37.64 -75.75 3.97
N LEU A 252 36.88 -75.75 2.88
CA LEU A 252 36.73 -76.90 1.99
C LEU A 252 38.04 -77.23 1.27
N THR A 253 38.77 -76.24 0.76
CA THR A 253 40.10 -76.47 0.17
C THR A 253 41.05 -77.04 1.21
N TRP A 254 41.06 -76.52 2.44
CA TRP A 254 41.85 -77.09 3.53
C TRP A 254 41.47 -78.55 3.85
N LEU A 255 40.17 -78.89 3.87
CA LEU A 255 39.70 -80.25 4.07
C LEU A 255 40.16 -81.19 2.94
N VAL A 256 40.05 -80.75 1.69
CA VAL A 256 40.49 -81.51 0.51
C VAL A 256 42.01 -81.71 0.55
N GLU A 257 42.80 -80.66 0.81
CA GLU A 257 44.27 -80.75 0.98
C GLU A 257 44.65 -81.70 2.13
N SER A 258 43.90 -81.69 3.24
CA SER A 258 44.16 -82.57 4.39
C SER A 258 43.80 -84.03 4.12
N LEU A 259 42.80 -84.28 3.26
CA LEU A 259 42.43 -85.63 2.82
C LEU A 259 43.39 -86.17 1.75
N ASP A 260 43.88 -85.33 0.83
CA ASP A 260 44.89 -85.69 -0.18
C ASP A 260 46.25 -86.05 0.48
N GLN A 261 46.59 -85.41 1.59
CA GLN A 261 47.80 -85.71 2.38
C GLN A 261 47.66 -86.92 3.31
N SER A 262 46.50 -87.60 3.34
CA SER A 262 46.20 -88.61 4.37
C SER A 262 46.95 -89.93 4.25
N ASP A 263 47.67 -90.17 3.14
CA ASP A 263 48.42 -91.42 2.98
C ASP A 263 49.90 -91.36 3.31
N LEU A 264 50.47 -90.22 3.76
CA LEU A 264 51.72 -90.12 4.54
C LEU A 264 52.12 -88.64 4.66
N ILE A 265 52.23 -88.15 5.91
CA ILE A 265 52.80 -86.86 6.39
C ILE A 265 51.76 -85.86 6.90
N LYS A 266 51.91 -85.49 8.19
CA LYS A 266 51.10 -84.55 8.99
C LYS A 266 50.73 -83.27 8.21
N SER A 267 49.47 -82.86 8.29
CA SER A 267 48.99 -81.64 7.63
C SER A 267 49.82 -80.42 8.02
N SER A 268 50.32 -79.69 7.02
CA SER A 268 51.22 -78.54 7.21
C SER A 268 50.49 -77.22 7.52
N ARG A 269 49.15 -77.23 7.50
CA ARG A 269 48.33 -76.02 7.56
C ARG A 269 47.34 -76.09 8.71
N SER A 270 47.36 -75.10 9.61
CA SER A 270 46.34 -74.96 10.66
C SER A 270 44.96 -74.69 10.06
N PRO A 271 43.86 -75.21 10.64
CA PRO A 271 42.53 -75.00 10.11
C PRO A 271 42.21 -73.50 10.04
N PRO A 272 41.54 -73.03 8.97
CA PRO A 272 41.15 -71.63 8.87
C PRO A 272 40.26 -71.29 10.07
N ARG A 273 40.65 -70.26 10.83
CA ARG A 273 39.82 -69.71 11.90
C ARG A 273 38.90 -68.68 11.27
N TYR A 274 37.59 -68.81 11.48
CA TYR A 274 36.64 -67.77 11.15
C TYR A 274 36.96 -66.53 11.98
N THR A 275 37.72 -65.60 11.43
CA THR A 275 37.82 -64.25 11.96
C THR A 275 36.61 -63.49 11.47
N GLY A 276 35.43 -63.80 12.01
CA GLY A 276 34.21 -63.05 11.75
C GLY A 276 34.51 -61.57 11.95
N SER A 277 34.41 -60.81 10.87
CA SER A 277 34.87 -59.43 10.85
C SER A 277 34.16 -58.64 11.95
N SER A 278 35.00 -57.99 12.75
CA SER A 278 34.65 -57.05 13.79
C SER A 278 33.94 -55.83 13.18
N ILE A 279 32.68 -55.96 12.77
CA ILE A 279 31.84 -54.80 12.40
C ILE A 279 30.88 -54.42 13.53
N ARG A 280 31.29 -54.64 14.78
CA ARG A 280 30.57 -54.16 15.99
C ARG A 280 31.12 -52.85 16.57
N LYS A 281 32.10 -52.20 15.93
CA LYS A 281 32.75 -50.98 16.48
C LYS A 281 32.56 -49.68 15.69
N GLU A 282 31.85 -49.66 14.57
CA GLU A 282 31.43 -48.41 13.92
C GLU A 282 29.91 -48.22 13.96
N ILE A 283 29.35 -48.28 15.16
CA ILE A 283 28.04 -47.67 15.43
C ILE A 283 28.10 -47.06 16.83
N LYS A 284 28.46 -45.77 16.89
CA LYS A 284 27.85 -44.83 17.84
C LYS A 284 27.77 -43.45 17.18
N PRO A 285 26.61 -42.78 17.23
CA PRO A 285 26.55 -41.33 17.08
C PRO A 285 27.27 -40.62 18.24
#